data_AF-A0A8J4Y2T7-F1
#
_entry.id   AF-A0A8J4Y2T7-F1
#
_cell.length_a   1.000
_cell.length_b   1.000
_cell.length_c   1.000
_cell.angle_alpha   90.00
_cell.angle_beta   90.00
_cell.angle_gamma   90.00
#
_symmetry.space_group_name_H-M   'P 1'
#
loop_
_entity.id
_entity.type
_entity.pdbx_description
1 polymer ?
#
loop_
_entity_poly.entity_id
_entity_poly.type
_entity_poly.pdbx_seq_one_letter_code
_entity_poly.pdbx_strand_id
1 'polypeptide(L)'
;MAGALGRVCGNPSTLILRTAFRNFSVTTARHQENAAAAAATGIDGKKFPLILDEKFDDCSSVVVPREAWIETLDTSAASPQVGLMHLHPQVFGAFPRLDIIHDNVVWQRKMCMVNTAHTKSRAEVRGGGRKPWPQKGMGRSRHGSIR
;
A
#
# COMPACT_ATOMS: atom_id res chain seq x y z
N MET A 1 22.92 43.50 -27.43
CA MET A 1 22.25 43.76 -26.14
C MET A 1 21.04 42.85 -26.02
N ALA A 2 20.84 42.30 -24.81
CA ALA A 2 19.71 41.45 -24.41
C ALA A 2 18.33 42.07 -24.75
N GLY A 3 17.22 41.33 -24.86
CA GLY A 3 16.95 39.98 -24.41
C GLY A 3 15.61 39.47 -24.97
N ALA A 4 15.48 38.15 -24.90
CA ALA A 4 14.34 37.34 -25.29
C ALA A 4 13.15 37.50 -24.34
N LEU A 5 11.92 37.27 -24.83
CA LEU A 5 10.87 36.48 -24.17
C LEU A 5 9.70 36.26 -25.15
N GLY A 6 9.54 35.01 -25.57
CA GLY A 6 8.39 34.54 -26.35
C GLY A 6 8.30 33.02 -26.25
N ARG A 7 7.99 32.50 -25.05
CA ARG A 7 7.71 31.07 -24.87
C ARG A 7 6.24 30.81 -25.13
N VAL A 8 6.00 30.25 -26.31
CA VAL A 8 4.80 29.52 -26.69
C VAL A 8 4.62 28.33 -25.75
N CYS A 9 3.42 28.18 -25.23
CA CYS A 9 2.97 27.03 -24.46
C CYS A 9 2.92 25.79 -25.38
N GLY A 10 4.01 25.03 -25.44
CA GLY A 10 4.03 23.69 -26.03
C GLY A 10 3.73 22.66 -24.96
N ASN A 11 2.61 21.95 -25.11
CA ASN A 11 2.28 20.77 -24.33
C ASN A 11 3.06 19.58 -24.92
N PRO A 12 4.06 18.98 -24.23
CA PRO A 12 4.72 17.78 -24.72
C PRO A 12 3.95 16.54 -24.24
N SER A 13 2.66 16.50 -24.57
CA SER A 13 1.91 15.25 -24.52
C SER A 13 2.10 14.59 -25.87
N THR A 14 2.54 13.33 -25.88
CA THR A 14 2.77 12.42 -27.03
C THR A 14 4.19 12.35 -27.62
N LEU A 15 5.10 11.70 -26.88
CA LEU A 15 6.16 10.89 -27.50
C LEU A 15 6.25 9.52 -26.81
N ILE A 16 5.50 8.58 -27.36
CA ILE A 16 5.92 7.22 -27.73
C ILE A 16 7.14 6.69 -26.95
N LEU A 17 6.89 5.92 -25.89
CA LEU A 17 7.86 4.94 -25.39
C LEU A 17 7.54 3.57 -25.97
N ARG A 18 8.26 3.28 -27.05
CA ARG A 18 8.46 1.95 -27.62
C ARG A 18 9.20 1.07 -26.61
N THR A 19 8.61 -0.08 -26.31
CA THR A 19 9.24 -1.41 -26.13
C THR A 19 10.66 -1.47 -25.55
N ALA A 20 10.75 -1.92 -24.30
CA ALA A 20 11.92 -2.64 -23.77
C ALA A 20 11.51 -3.71 -22.76
N PHE A 21 10.50 -4.52 -23.10
CA PHE A 21 10.35 -5.84 -22.49
C PHE A 21 10.86 -6.86 -23.52
N ARG A 22 12.17 -7.10 -23.47
CA ARG A 22 12.77 -8.27 -24.09
C ARG A 22 13.64 -8.95 -23.04
N ASN A 23 13.26 -10.22 -22.81
CA ASN A 23 14.06 -11.31 -22.28
C ASN A 23 13.97 -11.53 -20.76
N PHE A 24 12.78 -11.90 -20.28
CA PHE A 24 12.68 -12.91 -19.22
C PHE A 24 12.31 -14.24 -19.90
N SER A 25 13.32 -14.94 -20.41
CA SER A 25 13.18 -16.32 -20.86
C SER A 25 13.07 -17.20 -19.63
N VAL A 26 11.85 -17.53 -19.22
CA VAL A 26 11.60 -18.69 -18.35
C VAL A 26 11.89 -19.91 -19.21
N THR A 27 13.09 -20.46 -19.05
CA THR A 27 13.45 -21.76 -19.59
C THR A 27 13.83 -22.65 -18.43
N THR A 28 12.98 -23.65 -18.21
CA THR A 28 13.30 -24.99 -17.72
C THR A 28 13.79 -25.11 -16.27
N ALA A 29 12.91 -25.64 -15.42
CA ALA A 29 13.03 -27.05 -15.06
C ALA A 29 11.66 -27.62 -14.72
N ARG A 30 11.15 -28.47 -15.61
CA ARG A 30 10.34 -29.61 -15.19
C ARG A 30 11.22 -30.39 -14.22
N HIS A 31 10.93 -30.33 -12.92
CA HIS A 31 11.17 -31.48 -12.08
C HIS A 31 9.87 -32.27 -12.03
N GLN A 32 10.01 -33.51 -12.49
CA GLN A 32 8.98 -34.51 -12.68
C GLN A 32 8.04 -34.63 -11.48
N GLU A 33 6.76 -34.77 -11.83
CA GLU A 33 5.88 -35.81 -11.32
C GLU A 33 6.61 -36.82 -10.41
N ASN A 34 6.43 -36.65 -9.10
CA ASN A 34 6.35 -37.79 -8.23
C ASN A 34 5.00 -37.71 -7.53
N ALA A 35 4.10 -38.53 -8.07
CA ALA A 35 2.91 -39.01 -7.43
C ALA A 35 3.18 -39.37 -5.96
N ALA A 36 2.56 -38.63 -5.06
CA ALA A 36 1.97 -39.14 -3.83
C ALA A 36 1.23 -37.99 -3.14
N ALA A 37 0.14 -37.52 -3.76
CA ALA A 37 -1.05 -37.17 -2.97
C ALA A 37 -1.62 -38.47 -2.38
N ALA A 38 -0.82 -39.16 -1.58
CA ALA A 38 -1.30 -40.20 -0.71
C ALA A 38 -1.94 -39.44 0.45
N ALA A 39 -3.27 -39.45 0.49
CA ALA A 39 -4.00 -39.16 1.70
C ALA A 39 -3.25 -39.83 2.86
N ALA A 40 -2.74 -39.05 3.81
CA ALA A 40 -2.25 -39.55 5.06
C ALA A 40 -3.43 -40.04 5.92
N THR A 41 -4.27 -40.92 5.36
CA THR A 41 -5.01 -41.91 6.13
C THR A 41 -4.00 -42.98 6.52
N GLY A 42 -3.20 -42.64 7.53
CA GLY A 42 -2.54 -43.64 8.33
C GLY A 42 -3.60 -44.47 9.04
N ILE A 43 -3.48 -45.77 8.81
CA ILE A 43 -4.01 -46.89 9.60
C ILE A 43 -4.29 -46.41 11.05
N ASP A 44 -5.56 -46.51 11.48
CA ASP A 44 -6.10 -46.17 12.82
C ASP A 44 -6.69 -44.77 13.07
N GLY A 45 -6.97 -43.96 12.05
CA GLY A 45 -7.72 -42.70 12.24
C GLY A 45 -6.99 -41.66 13.11
N LYS A 46 -5.73 -41.90 13.45
CA LYS A 46 -4.84 -40.95 14.09
C LYS A 46 -4.26 -40.03 13.03
N LYS A 47 -4.82 -38.82 12.93
CA LYS A 47 -4.28 -37.74 12.12
C LYS A 47 -2.91 -37.37 12.70
N PHE A 48 -1.82 -37.80 12.06
CA PHE A 48 -0.48 -37.36 12.43
C PHE A 48 -0.44 -35.83 12.37
N PRO A 49 0.32 -35.16 13.27
CA PRO A 49 0.43 -33.71 13.22
C PRO A 49 0.93 -33.32 11.83
N LEU A 50 0.18 -32.45 11.15
CA LEU A 50 0.54 -31.99 9.81
C LEU A 50 1.78 -31.11 9.95
N ILE A 51 2.96 -31.64 9.62
CA ILE A 51 4.19 -30.88 9.53
C ILE A 51 4.35 -30.46 8.07
N LEU A 52 4.12 -29.19 7.79
CA LEU A 52 4.27 -28.63 6.45
C LEU A 52 5.66 -27.99 6.33
N ASP A 53 6.56 -28.72 5.68
CA ASP A 53 7.90 -28.25 5.33
C ASP A 53 7.83 -27.46 4.01
N GLU A 54 7.62 -26.14 4.10
CA GLU A 54 7.79 -25.27 2.94
C GLU A 54 9.29 -25.13 2.62
N LYS A 55 9.67 -25.55 1.41
CA LYS A 55 11.04 -25.40 0.90
C LYS A 55 11.21 -23.97 0.39
N PHE A 56 11.93 -23.15 1.14
CA PHE A 56 12.28 -21.79 0.74
C PHE A 56 13.68 -21.78 0.11
N ASP A 57 13.74 -21.63 -1.21
CA ASP A 57 15.01 -21.63 -1.96
C ASP A 57 15.89 -20.40 -1.65
N ASP A 58 15.29 -19.32 -1.14
CA ASP A 58 15.95 -18.02 -0.85
C ASP A 58 16.48 -17.89 0.59
N CYS A 59 16.25 -18.87 1.44
CA CYS A 59 16.68 -18.82 2.83
C CYS A 59 18.16 -19.16 2.97
N SER A 60 18.96 -18.16 3.33
CA SER A 60 20.33 -18.39 3.79
C SER A 60 20.32 -19.38 4.97
N SER A 61 21.15 -20.42 4.89
CA SER A 61 21.30 -21.47 5.90
C SER A 61 21.68 -20.98 7.31
N VAL A 62 22.02 -19.69 7.44
CA VAL A 62 22.33 -19.03 8.71
C VAL A 62 21.05 -18.69 9.50
N VAL A 63 19.91 -18.49 8.83
CA VAL A 63 18.67 -18.08 9.47
C VAL A 63 17.68 -19.24 9.53
N VAL A 64 17.42 -19.71 10.75
CA VAL A 64 16.47 -20.81 11.00
C VAL A 64 15.04 -20.32 10.76
N PRO A 65 14.20 -21.06 10.01
CA PRO A 65 12.80 -20.71 9.82
C PRO A 65 12.06 -20.68 11.16
N ARG A 66 11.02 -19.84 11.23
CA ARG A 66 10.16 -19.77 12.43
C ARG A 66 9.09 -20.85 12.34
N GLU A 67 8.56 -21.29 13.47
CA GLU A 67 7.52 -22.32 13.52
C GLU A 67 6.22 -21.71 14.06
N ALA A 68 5.08 -22.13 13.50
CA ALA A 68 3.76 -21.74 13.95
C ALA A 68 2.80 -22.92 13.97
N TRP A 69 1.89 -22.94 14.94
CA TRP A 69 0.84 -23.95 15.02
C TRP A 69 -0.21 -23.72 13.92
N ILE A 70 -0.61 -24.82 13.27
CA ILE A 70 -1.77 -24.86 12.37
C ILE A 70 -2.97 -25.25 13.20
N GLU A 71 -4.00 -24.42 13.18
CA GLU A 71 -5.25 -24.64 13.90
C GLU A 71 -6.43 -24.87 12.94
N THR A 72 -7.46 -25.54 13.45
CA THR A 72 -8.76 -25.67 12.77
C THR A 72 -9.83 -24.82 13.43
N LEU A 73 -10.72 -24.24 12.62
CA LEU A 73 -11.87 -23.47 13.09
C LEU A 73 -13.07 -24.35 13.51
N ASP A 74 -12.93 -25.67 13.49
CA ASP A 74 -14.02 -26.60 13.79
C ASP A 74 -14.32 -26.63 15.30
N THR A 75 -15.50 -26.13 15.70
CA THR A 75 -15.94 -26.10 17.11
C THR A 75 -16.02 -27.49 17.76
N SER A 76 -16.19 -28.55 16.97
CA SER A 76 -16.29 -29.93 17.46
C SER A 76 -14.94 -30.63 17.64
N ALA A 77 -13.85 -30.04 17.14
CA ALA A 77 -12.53 -30.61 17.30
C ALA A 77 -12.04 -30.38 18.75
N ALA A 78 -11.84 -31.48 19.48
CA ALA A 78 -11.42 -31.45 20.90
C ALA A 78 -10.03 -30.83 21.13
N SER A 79 -9.25 -30.66 20.07
CA SER A 79 -7.94 -29.99 20.08
C SER A 79 -7.88 -29.01 18.89
N PRO A 80 -7.70 -27.70 19.12
CA PRO A 80 -7.65 -26.73 18.02
C PRO A 80 -6.40 -26.92 17.16
N GLN A 81 -5.30 -27.40 17.76
CA GLN A 81 -4.01 -27.57 17.09
C GLN A 81 -3.97 -28.88 16.30
N VAL A 82 -3.76 -28.77 14.99
CA VAL A 82 -3.72 -29.89 14.05
C VAL A 82 -2.31 -30.20 13.58
N GLY A 83 -1.43 -29.21 13.54
CA GLY A 83 -0.08 -29.38 12.99
C GLY A 83 0.85 -28.21 13.27
N LEU A 84 2.03 -28.26 12.66
CA LEU A 84 3.09 -27.27 12.81
C LEU A 84 3.59 -26.89 11.41
N MET A 85 3.85 -25.59 11.18
CA MET A 85 4.27 -25.05 9.90
C MET A 85 5.56 -24.25 10.03
N HIS A 86 6.48 -24.45 9.10
CA HIS A 86 7.66 -23.60 8.96
C HIS A 86 7.33 -22.31 8.19
N LEU A 87 7.70 -21.17 8.76
CA LEU A 87 7.48 -19.82 8.24
C LEU A 87 8.80 -19.22 7.72
N HIS A 88 8.69 -18.45 6.64
CA HIS A 88 9.84 -17.78 6.05
C HIS A 88 10.53 -16.83 7.04
N PRO A 89 11.82 -17.03 7.34
CA PRO A 89 12.52 -16.29 8.39
C PRO A 89 12.67 -14.79 8.08
N GLN A 90 12.79 -14.38 6.82
CA GLN A 90 12.96 -12.95 6.50
C GLN A 90 11.66 -12.15 6.59
N VAL A 91 10.49 -12.80 6.42
CA VAL A 91 9.19 -12.11 6.46
C VAL A 91 8.68 -12.08 7.90
N PHE A 92 8.66 -13.23 8.55
CA PHE A 92 8.10 -13.39 9.89
C PHE A 92 9.12 -13.19 11.02
N GLY A 93 10.42 -13.22 10.72
CA GLY A 93 11.52 -12.98 11.66
C GLY A 93 12.19 -11.62 11.48
N ALA A 94 11.63 -10.71 10.68
CA ALA A 94 12.15 -9.36 10.50
C ALA A 94 12.13 -8.58 11.83
N PHE A 95 13.14 -7.73 12.04
CA PHE A 95 13.16 -6.83 13.19
C PHE A 95 11.98 -5.84 13.11
N PRO A 96 11.14 -5.71 14.16
CA PRO A 96 9.96 -4.87 14.12
C PRO A 96 10.35 -3.39 14.12
N ARG A 97 10.24 -2.75 12.95
CA ARG A 97 10.49 -1.31 12.78
C ARG A 97 9.20 -0.51 13.01
N LEU A 98 9.05 0.03 14.21
CA LEU A 98 7.86 0.79 14.62
C LEU A 98 7.61 2.03 13.73
N ASP A 99 8.67 2.70 13.29
CA ASP A 99 8.60 3.89 12.44
C ASP A 99 7.87 3.60 11.12
N ILE A 100 8.23 2.50 10.44
CA ILE A 100 7.63 2.09 9.17
C ILE A 100 6.18 1.67 9.36
N ILE A 101 5.87 0.97 10.46
CA ILE A 101 4.50 0.57 10.78
C ILE A 101 3.63 1.82 11.01
N HIS A 102 4.12 2.79 11.78
CA HIS A 102 3.44 4.05 12.03
C HIS A 102 3.19 4.81 10.72
N ASP A 103 4.20 4.96 9.87
CA ASP A 103 4.08 5.69 8.60
C ASP A 103 3.07 5.04 7.66
N ASN A 104 3.06 3.70 7.57
CA ASN A 104 2.06 2.97 6.80
C ASN A 104 0.64 3.18 7.33
N VAL A 105 0.45 3.13 8.65
CA VAL A 105 -0.88 3.36 9.26
C VAL A 105 -1.36 4.79 9.00
N VAL A 106 -0.47 5.77 9.14
CA VAL A 106 -0.79 7.17 8.83
C VAL A 106 -1.13 7.35 7.35
N TRP A 107 -0.37 6.71 6.46
CA TRP A 107 -0.63 6.74 5.02
C TRP A 107 -1.99 6.13 4.68
N GLN A 108 -2.31 4.93 5.17
CA GLN A 108 -3.60 4.29 4.94
C GLN A 108 -4.77 5.13 5.47
N ARG A 109 -4.64 5.71 6.69
CA ARG A 109 -5.67 6.60 7.24
C ARG A 109 -5.89 7.84 6.38
N LYS A 110 -4.82 8.43 5.84
CA LYS A 110 -4.90 9.60 4.96
C LYS A 110 -5.44 9.25 3.57
N MET A 111 -5.09 8.09 3.01
CA MET A 111 -5.57 7.69 1.67
C MET A 111 -7.08 7.47 1.66
N CYS A 112 -7.64 6.94 2.75
CA CYS A 112 -9.07 6.70 2.89
C CYS A 112 -9.86 7.96 3.23
N MET A 113 -9.20 9.06 3.60
CA MET A 113 -9.86 10.27 4.04
C MET A 113 -10.16 11.20 2.85
N VAL A 114 -11.44 11.52 2.65
CA VAL A 114 -11.88 12.53 1.69
C VAL A 114 -12.34 13.77 2.46
N ASN A 115 -11.63 14.89 2.29
CA ASN A 115 -11.98 16.14 2.96
C ASN A 115 -12.90 17.02 2.10
N THR A 116 -14.14 17.20 2.56
CA THR A 116 -15.15 18.04 1.91
C THR A 116 -15.29 19.42 2.58
N ALA A 117 -14.36 19.79 3.45
CA ALA A 117 -14.38 21.10 4.10
C ALA A 117 -14.15 22.22 3.08
N HIS A 118 -15.13 23.11 2.96
CA HIS A 118 -15.05 24.32 2.15
C HIS A 118 -15.54 25.52 2.98
N THR A 119 -14.82 26.64 2.90
CA THR A 119 -15.20 27.91 3.53
C THR A 119 -15.30 28.97 2.45
N LYS A 120 -16.33 29.80 2.51
CA LYS A 120 -16.58 30.82 1.48
C LYS A 120 -15.44 31.84 1.43
N SER A 121 -14.83 32.00 0.26
CA SER A 121 -13.91 33.11 0.01
C SER A 121 -14.67 34.44 -0.03
N ARG A 122 -13.98 35.57 0.12
CA ARG A 122 -14.61 36.91 0.05
C ARG A 122 -15.41 37.16 -1.25
N ALA A 123 -15.08 36.45 -2.33
CA ALA A 123 -15.77 36.54 -3.62
C ALA A 123 -17.02 35.65 -3.71
N GLU A 124 -17.06 34.54 -2.97
CA GLU A 124 -18.21 33.62 -2.92
C GLU A 124 -19.29 34.11 -1.94
N VAL A 125 -18.94 35.00 -1.02
CA VAL A 125 -19.88 35.62 -0.09
C VAL A 125 -20.80 36.59 -0.84
N ARG A 126 -22.12 36.43 -0.67
CA ARG A 126 -23.12 37.25 -1.35
C ARG A 126 -22.98 38.74 -1.01
N GLY A 127 -22.90 39.57 -2.05
CA GLY A 127 -22.86 41.03 -1.98
C GLY A 127 -21.44 41.62 -1.93
N GLY A 128 -21.31 42.91 -1.61
CA GLY A 128 -20.02 43.56 -1.41
C GLY A 128 -19.25 44.02 -2.66
N GLY A 129 -19.86 43.96 -3.84
CA GLY A 129 -19.25 44.45 -5.08
C GLY A 129 -19.14 45.98 -5.19
N ARG A 130 -19.97 46.72 -4.46
CA ARG A 130 -19.92 48.19 -4.43
C ARG A 130 -19.03 48.67 -3.29
N LYS A 131 -18.13 49.60 -3.60
CA LYS A 131 -17.30 50.27 -2.59
C LYS A 131 -18.18 50.98 -1.55
N PRO A 132 -17.96 50.79 -0.24
CA PRO A 132 -18.82 51.34 0.81
C PRO A 132 -18.88 52.87 0.84
N TRP A 133 -17.74 53.53 0.60
CA TRP A 133 -17.63 54.99 0.56
C TRP A 133 -16.48 55.46 -0.34
N PRO A 134 -16.51 56.72 -0.81
CA PRO A 134 -15.41 57.29 -1.60
C PRO A 134 -14.08 57.26 -0.84
N GLN A 135 -12.98 57.25 -1.60
CA GLN A 135 -11.62 57.07 -1.05
C GLN A 135 -11.18 58.20 -0.10
N LYS A 136 -11.77 59.39 -0.23
CA LYS A 136 -11.44 60.62 0.50
C LYS A 136 -12.72 61.40 0.80
N GLY A 137 -12.64 62.36 1.73
CA GLY A 137 -13.73 63.29 2.06
C GLY A 137 -14.55 62.92 3.30
N MET A 138 -14.57 61.64 3.70
CA MET A 138 -15.42 61.17 4.80
C MET A 138 -14.74 61.05 6.17
N GLY A 139 -13.43 61.28 6.28
CA GLY A 139 -12.66 61.14 7.53
C GLY A 139 -12.57 59.72 8.13
N ARG A 140 -13.15 58.71 7.47
CA ARG A 140 -13.16 57.30 7.88
C ARG A 140 -11.98 56.52 7.29
N SER A 141 -11.70 55.34 7.87
CA SER A 141 -10.75 54.36 7.32
C SER A 141 -11.14 53.93 5.90
N ARG A 142 -10.17 53.51 5.09
CA ARG A 142 -10.37 53.14 3.68
C ARG A 142 -10.76 51.67 3.57
N HIS A 143 -11.91 51.39 2.95
CA HIS A 143 -12.33 50.03 2.62
C HIS A 143 -12.68 49.88 1.14
N GLY A 144 -12.30 48.74 0.56
CA GLY A 144 -12.60 48.36 -0.82
C GLY A 144 -13.90 47.59 -0.97
N SER A 145 -14.28 46.82 0.05
CA SER A 145 -15.50 46.02 0.14
C SER A 145 -15.97 46.00 1.59
N ILE A 146 -17.24 45.64 1.81
CA ILE A 146 -17.78 45.29 3.13
C ILE A 146 -17.35 43.89 3.61
N ARG A 147 -16.63 43.14 2.75
CA ARG A 147 -16.11 41.78 2.97
C ARG A 147 -14.61 41.70 2.72
#